data_AF-A0A199V758-F1
#
_entry.id   AF-A0A199V758-F1
#
_cell.length_a   1.000
_cell.length_b   1.000
_cell.length_c   1.000
_cell.angle_alpha   90.00
_cell.angle_beta   90.00
_cell.angle_gamma   90.00
#
_symmetry.space_group_name_H-M   'P 1'
#
loop_
_entity.id
_entity.type
_entity.pdbx_description
1 polymer ?
#
loop_
_entity_poly.entity_id
_entity_poly.type
_entity_poly.pdbx_seq_one_letter_code
_entity_poly.pdbx_strand_id
1 'polypeptide(L)'
;MCFKVSSIIFVDSPTGTGYSYADKEEDYVTDDTKTVLDLYDFIINWFSEYSEFILNPFYLAGCSYSGVVVPMLAQEIMNGNEEGIRTKLNFKGYSLGNAAIDINIENNAAVTYAYRLGLISDELYKVISL
;
A
#
# COMPACT_ATOMS: atom_id res chain seq x y z
N MET A 1 11.30 11.53 5.70
CA MET A 1 10.38 11.02 6.74
C MET A 1 10.94 11.42 8.11
N CYS A 2 10.11 11.98 8.99
CA CYS A 2 10.54 12.43 10.31
C CYS A 2 10.14 11.37 11.34
N PHE A 3 11.07 10.53 11.79
CA PHE A 3 10.88 9.52 12.85
C PHE A 3 10.58 10.11 14.25
N LYS A 4 10.46 11.43 14.34
CA LYS A 4 10.47 12.16 15.62
C LYS A 4 9.12 12.10 16.35
N VAL A 5 8.08 11.56 15.73
CA VAL A 5 6.68 11.61 16.24
C VAL A 5 5.96 10.26 16.26
N SER A 6 6.52 9.20 15.67
CA SER A 6 5.88 7.89 15.61
C SER A 6 6.90 6.76 15.53
N SER A 7 6.51 5.58 16.01
CA SER A 7 7.17 4.32 15.68
C SER A 7 6.75 3.90 14.27
N ILE A 8 7.69 3.46 13.44
CA ILE A 8 7.44 3.12 12.04
C ILE A 8 7.96 1.71 11.78
N ILE A 9 7.12 0.88 11.15
CA ILE A 9 7.47 -0.44 10.65
C ILE A 9 7.54 -0.34 9.13
N PHE A 10 8.68 -0.70 8.54
CA PHE A 10 8.82 -0.88 7.10
C PHE A 10 8.77 -2.37 6.80
N VAL A 11 7.99 -2.74 5.79
CA VAL A 11 7.77 -4.14 5.42
C VAL A 11 8.14 -4.27 3.95
N ASP A 12 9.11 -5.13 3.67
CA ASP A 12 9.40 -5.56 2.31
C ASP A 12 8.28 -6.54 1.88
N SER A 13 7.51 -6.18 0.85
CA SER A 13 6.38 -6.98 0.38
C SER A 13 6.09 -6.63 -1.08
N PRO A 14 5.66 -7.60 -1.92
CA PRO A 14 5.43 -9.02 -1.62
C PRO A 14 6.72 -9.85 -1.56
N THR A 15 6.58 -11.17 -1.40
CA THR A 15 7.66 -12.17 -1.55
C THR A 15 8.52 -11.87 -2.78
N GLY A 16 9.84 -11.84 -2.60
CA GLY A 16 10.82 -11.45 -3.63
C GLY A 16 11.22 -9.97 -3.59
N THR A 17 10.56 -9.14 -2.79
CA THR A 17 10.95 -7.75 -2.57
C THR A 17 11.99 -7.65 -1.47
N GLY A 18 13.10 -6.95 -1.73
CA GLY A 18 14.11 -6.64 -0.71
C GLY A 18 14.65 -7.90 -0.02
N TYR A 19 14.38 -8.03 1.28
CA TYR A 19 14.76 -9.19 2.10
C TYR A 19 13.65 -10.22 2.31
N SER A 20 12.45 -10.02 1.76
CA SER A 20 11.36 -10.99 1.85
C SER A 20 11.53 -12.08 0.79
N TYR A 21 11.60 -13.35 1.22
CA TYR A 21 11.83 -14.51 0.35
C TYR A 21 10.94 -15.70 0.74
N ALA A 22 10.79 -16.64 -0.17
CA ALA A 22 10.12 -17.92 0.06
C ALA A 22 11.01 -19.10 -0.36
N ASP A 23 10.78 -20.25 0.26
CA ASP A 23 11.49 -21.51 -0.04
C ASP A 23 11.04 -22.14 -1.37
N LYS A 24 9.81 -21.84 -1.78
CA LYS A 24 9.16 -22.39 -2.98
C LYS A 24 9.08 -21.34 -4.07
N GLU A 25 9.46 -21.71 -5.30
CA GLU A 25 9.43 -20.78 -6.44
C GLU A 25 8.01 -20.31 -6.76
N GLU A 26 6.99 -21.15 -6.52
CA GLU A 26 5.60 -20.79 -6.79
C GLU A 26 5.11 -19.63 -5.91
N ASP A 27 5.73 -19.41 -4.74
CA ASP A 27 5.36 -18.33 -3.83
C ASP A 27 5.87 -16.95 -4.25
N TYR A 28 6.73 -16.88 -5.27
CA TYR A 28 7.11 -15.62 -5.93
C TYR A 28 6.08 -15.17 -6.97
N VAL A 29 5.13 -16.04 -7.35
CA VAL A 29 3.97 -15.64 -8.16
C VAL A 29 2.93 -15.06 -7.21
N THR A 30 2.74 -13.75 -7.32
CA THR A 30 1.85 -12.97 -6.45
C THR A 30 0.86 -12.14 -7.27
N ASP A 31 -0.20 -11.69 -6.58
CA ASP A 31 -1.17 -10.72 -7.04
C ASP A 31 -1.55 -9.79 -5.88
N ASP A 32 -2.42 -8.81 -6.13
CA ASP A 32 -2.83 -7.85 -5.11
C ASP A 32 -3.51 -8.53 -3.91
N THR A 33 -4.28 -9.60 -4.15
CA THR A 33 -5.02 -10.30 -3.09
C THR A 33 -4.07 -11.11 -2.23
N LYS A 34 -3.18 -11.92 -2.84
CA LYS A 34 -2.17 -12.70 -2.10
C LYS A 34 -1.27 -11.78 -1.29
N THR A 35 -0.80 -10.68 -1.89
CA THR A 35 0.03 -9.68 -1.21
C THR A 35 -0.65 -9.10 0.03
N VAL A 36 -1.94 -8.77 -0.07
CA VAL A 36 -2.72 -8.21 1.04
C VAL A 36 -2.94 -9.23 2.15
N LEU A 37 -3.25 -10.48 1.81
CA LEU A 37 -3.44 -11.55 2.79
C LEU A 37 -2.15 -11.85 3.55
N ASP A 38 -1.02 -11.94 2.84
CA ASP A 38 0.30 -12.17 3.45
C ASP A 38 0.69 -10.99 4.37
N LEU A 39 0.43 -9.75 3.94
CA LEU A 39 0.64 -8.55 4.77
C LEU A 39 -0.26 -8.54 6.01
N TYR A 40 -1.52 -8.96 5.88
CA TYR A 40 -2.44 -9.04 7.00
C TYR A 40 -1.99 -10.09 8.02
N ASP A 41 -1.58 -11.27 7.56
CA ASP A 41 -0.99 -12.30 8.41
C ASP A 41 0.30 -11.81 9.10
N PHE A 42 1.18 -11.11 8.38
CA PHE A 42 2.36 -10.47 8.98
C PHE A 42 1.98 -9.50 10.09
N ILE A 43 1.02 -8.60 9.86
CA ILE A 43 0.60 -7.60 10.85
C ILE A 43 0.03 -8.28 12.10
N ILE A 44 -0.87 -9.26 11.93
CA ILE A 44 -1.48 -9.97 13.05
C ILE A 44 -0.43 -10.71 13.88
N ASN A 45 0.51 -11.39 13.22
CA ASN A 45 1.61 -12.09 13.89
C ASN A 45 2.55 -11.11 14.60
N TRP A 46 2.89 -9.98 13.97
CA TRP A 46 3.74 -8.96 14.57
C TRP A 46 3.13 -8.38 15.85
N PHE A 47 1.84 -8.03 15.83
CA PHE A 47 1.16 -7.51 17.03
C PHE A 47 0.93 -8.57 18.11
N SER A 48 0.90 -9.85 17.73
CA SER A 48 0.81 -10.96 18.69
C SER A 48 2.14 -11.19 19.40
N GLU A 49 3.26 -11.07 18.69
CA GLU A 49 4.61 -11.14 19.26
C GLU A 49 4.93 -9.90 20.12
N TYR A 50 4.62 -8.70 19.61
CA TYR A 50 4.91 -7.41 20.27
C TYR A 50 3.64 -6.81 20.87
N SER A 51 3.01 -7.57 21.77
CA SER A 51 1.71 -7.22 22.37
C SER A 51 1.68 -5.89 23.11
N GLU A 52 2.83 -5.34 23.53
CA GLU A 52 2.94 -4.01 24.15
C GLU A 52 2.51 -2.87 23.22
N PHE A 53 2.47 -3.09 21.90
CA PHE A 53 2.01 -2.10 20.91
C PHE A 53 0.52 -2.18 20.60
N ILE A 54 -0.22 -3.19 21.10
CA ILE A 54 -1.60 -3.47 20.65
C ILE A 54 -2.58 -2.31 20.87
N LEU A 55 -2.38 -1.54 21.95
CA LEU A 55 -3.22 -0.40 22.28
C LEU A 55 -2.83 0.87 21.52
N ASN A 56 -1.69 0.89 20.83
CA ASN A 56 -1.23 2.08 20.13
C ASN A 56 -2.11 2.35 18.90
N PRO A 57 -2.44 3.62 18.62
CA PRO A 57 -3.08 3.99 17.37
C PRO A 57 -2.28 3.47 16.17
N PHE A 58 -2.90 2.62 15.36
CA PHE A 58 -2.28 2.00 14.21
C PHE A 58 -2.77 2.65 12.92
N TYR A 59 -1.82 3.00 12.05
CA TYR A 59 -2.08 3.63 10.76
C TYR A 59 -1.28 2.91 9.68
N LEU A 60 -1.86 2.81 8.49
CA LEU A 60 -1.13 2.39 7.29
C LEU A 60 -0.68 3.62 6.50
N ALA A 61 0.48 3.53 5.86
CA ALA A 61 0.95 4.57 4.96
C ALA A 61 1.59 3.94 3.72
N GLY A 62 1.37 4.54 2.55
CA GLY A 62 1.88 4.01 1.29
C GLY A 62 2.10 5.09 0.23
N CYS A 63 2.82 4.72 -0.82
CA CYS A 63 3.09 5.58 -1.97
C CYS A 63 3.02 4.79 -3.28
N SER A 64 2.75 5.44 -4.41
CA SER A 64 2.74 4.80 -5.73
C SER A 64 1.76 3.61 -5.76
N TYR A 65 2.20 2.41 -6.16
CA TYR A 65 1.34 1.23 -6.27
C TYR A 65 0.67 0.80 -4.94
N SER A 66 1.17 1.27 -3.80
CA SER A 66 0.48 1.08 -2.51
C SER A 66 -0.93 1.69 -2.48
N GLY A 67 -1.31 2.52 -3.46
CA GLY A 67 -2.70 2.97 -3.63
C GLY A 67 -3.71 1.84 -3.88
N VAL A 68 -3.25 0.68 -4.37
CA VAL A 68 -4.07 -0.54 -4.47
C VAL A 68 -4.00 -1.33 -3.15
N VAL A 69 -2.77 -1.62 -2.70
CA VAL A 69 -2.51 -2.53 -1.56
C VAL A 69 -3.01 -1.98 -0.23
N VAL A 70 -2.76 -0.70 0.09
CA VAL A 70 -3.07 -0.14 1.42
C VAL A 70 -4.57 -0.05 1.68
N PRO A 71 -5.43 0.41 0.75
CA PRO A 71 -6.87 0.38 0.95
C PRO A 71 -7.44 -1.04 1.09
N MET A 72 -6.96 -2.00 0.30
CA MET A 72 -7.35 -3.41 0.43
C MET A 72 -6.96 -3.97 1.81
N LEU A 73 -5.72 -3.73 2.25
CA LEU A 73 -5.25 -4.14 3.57
C LEU A 73 -6.01 -3.47 4.72
N ALA A 74 -6.36 -2.19 4.57
CA ALA A 74 -7.20 -1.48 5.53
C ALA A 74 -8.58 -2.15 5.66
N GLN A 75 -9.18 -2.57 4.54
CA GLN A 75 -10.44 -3.30 4.54
C GLN A 75 -10.31 -4.65 5.26
N GLU A 76 -9.25 -5.42 4.99
CA GLU A 76 -9.01 -6.70 5.67
C GLU A 76 -8.83 -6.54 7.18
N ILE A 77 -8.11 -5.51 7.63
CA ILE A 77 -7.98 -5.20 9.07
C ILE A 77 -9.33 -4.84 9.69
N MET A 78 -10.15 -4.05 9.00
CA MET A 78 -11.48 -3.68 9.49
C MET A 78 -12.39 -4.91 9.60
N ASN A 79 -12.42 -5.77 8.57
CA ASN A 79 -13.19 -7.01 8.58
C ASN A 79 -12.74 -7.93 9.73
N GLY A 80 -11.43 -8.14 9.87
CA GLY A 80 -10.88 -8.98 10.94
C GLY A 80 -11.17 -8.46 12.35
N ASN A 81 -11.19 -7.13 12.52
CA ASN A 81 -11.59 -6.48 13.77
C ASN A 81 -13.09 -6.68 14.10
N GLU A 82 -13.94 -6.76 13.09
CA GLU A 82 -15.39 -7.00 13.24
C GLU A 82 -15.69 -8.48 13.52
N GLU A 83 -15.00 -9.40 12.86
CA GLU A 83 -15.16 -10.85 13.06
C GLU A 83 -14.75 -11.29 14.49
N GLY A 84 -13.77 -10.62 15.09
CA GLY A 84 -13.33 -10.88 16.46
C GLY A 84 -12.60 -12.22 16.66
N ILE A 85 -12.19 -12.88 15.56
CA ILE A 85 -11.46 -14.16 15.57
C ILE A 85 -9.98 -13.94 15.86
N ARG A 86 -9.43 -12.81 15.40
CA ARG A 86 -8.00 -12.46 15.49
C ARG A 86 -7.76 -11.29 16.44
N THR A 87 -6.48 -11.02 16.72
CA THR A 87 -6.00 -9.89 17.52
C THR A 87 -6.60 -8.58 17.00
N LYS A 88 -7.41 -7.91 17.83
CA LYS A 88 -8.07 -6.65 17.45
C LYS A 88 -7.08 -5.49 17.47
N LEU A 89 -6.85 -4.90 16.31
CA LEU A 89 -5.94 -3.77 16.15
C LEU A 89 -6.64 -2.44 16.44
N ASN A 90 -5.96 -1.51 17.12
CA ASN A 90 -6.43 -0.14 17.30
C ASN A 90 -6.26 0.70 16.02
N PHE A 91 -6.83 0.22 14.90
CA PHE A 91 -6.69 0.80 13.58
C PHE A 91 -7.46 2.12 13.46
N LYS A 92 -6.80 3.16 12.94
CA LYS A 92 -7.34 4.54 12.86
C LYS A 92 -7.46 5.08 11.45
N GLY A 93 -6.85 4.44 10.46
CA GLY A 93 -6.94 4.83 9.06
C GLY A 93 -5.62 4.70 8.34
N TYR A 94 -5.56 5.27 7.13
CA TYR A 94 -4.38 5.19 6.29
C TYR A 94 -4.11 6.52 5.56
N SER A 95 -2.88 6.68 5.08
CA SER A 95 -2.43 7.83 4.29
C SER A 95 -1.71 7.38 3.02
N LEU A 96 -2.01 8.05 1.90
CA LEU A 96 -1.42 7.74 0.61
C LEU A 96 -0.73 8.97 0.02
N GLY A 97 0.48 8.80 -0.50
CA GLY A 97 1.22 9.83 -1.24
C GLY A 97 1.40 9.43 -2.70
N ASN A 98 1.01 10.29 -3.65
CA ASN A 98 1.18 10.05 -5.10
C ASN A 98 0.80 8.61 -5.52
N ALA A 99 -0.32 8.13 -5.01
CA ALA A 99 -0.72 6.74 -5.10
C ALA A 99 -1.46 6.46 -6.41
N ALA A 100 -1.29 5.24 -6.93
CA ALA A 100 -2.07 4.71 -8.04
C ALA A 100 -3.41 4.21 -7.51
N ILE A 101 -4.50 4.90 -7.87
CA ILE A 101 -5.87 4.66 -7.37
C ILE A 101 -6.81 4.36 -8.54
N ASP A 102 -6.75 5.17 -9.59
CA ASP A 102 -7.59 4.99 -10.78
C ASP A 102 -6.78 5.31 -12.02
N ILE A 103 -6.41 4.24 -12.73
CA ILE A 103 -5.58 4.32 -13.93
C ILE A 103 -6.22 5.15 -15.05
N ASN A 104 -7.55 5.22 -15.13
CA ASN A 104 -8.23 6.00 -16.15
C ASN A 104 -8.10 7.50 -15.83
N ILE A 105 -8.37 7.89 -14.58
CA ILE A 105 -8.23 9.28 -14.14
C ILE A 105 -6.77 9.73 -14.28
N GLU A 106 -5.84 8.89 -13.85
CA GLU A 106 -4.40 9.18 -13.90
C GLU A 106 -3.87 9.31 -15.33
N ASN A 107 -4.23 8.38 -16.23
CA ASN A 107 -3.82 8.45 -17.63
C ASN A 107 -4.39 9.68 -18.34
N ASN A 108 -5.66 10.03 -18.06
CA ASN A 108 -6.29 11.22 -18.61
C ASN A 108 -5.59 12.52 -18.15
N ALA A 109 -5.03 12.51 -16.94
CA ALA A 109 -4.29 13.65 -16.40
C ALA A 109 -2.84 13.72 -16.92
N ALA A 110 -2.20 12.59 -17.22
CA ALA A 110 -0.78 12.50 -17.52
C ALA A 110 -0.35 13.39 -18.70
N VAL A 111 -1.09 13.35 -19.81
CA VAL A 111 -0.79 14.15 -21.01
C VAL A 111 -0.90 15.64 -20.72
N THR A 112 -1.99 16.05 -20.07
CA THR A 112 -2.23 17.45 -19.71
C THR A 112 -1.18 17.96 -18.72
N TYR A 113 -0.80 17.12 -17.75
CA TYR A 113 0.23 17.42 -16.77
C TYR A 113 1.59 17.66 -17.45
N ALA A 114 2.00 16.76 -18.33
CA ALA A 114 3.26 16.88 -19.06
C ALA A 114 3.30 18.15 -19.93
N TYR A 115 2.20 18.48 -20.60
CA TYR A 115 2.12 19.69 -21.42
C TYR A 115 2.25 20.97 -20.59
N ARG A 116 1.48 21.07 -19.49
CA ARG A 116 1.48 22.27 -18.63
C ARG A 116 2.80 22.53 -17.93
N LEU A 117 3.63 21.51 -17.75
CA LEU A 117 4.98 21.63 -17.22
C LEU A 117 6.05 21.84 -18.31
N GLY A 118 5.65 21.93 -19.58
CA GLY A 118 6.58 22.10 -20.70
C GLY A 118 7.44 20.87 -20.99
N LEU A 119 7.00 19.68 -20.55
CA LEU A 119 7.73 18.42 -20.79
C LEU A 119 7.52 17.87 -22.20
N ILE A 120 6.45 18.31 -22.89
CA ILE A 120 6.13 17.92 -24.26
C ILE A 120 5.82 19.14 -25.12
N SER A 121 6.07 19.04 -26.43
CA SER A 121 5.80 20.11 -27.40
C SER A 121 4.30 20.26 -27.69
N ASP A 122 3.92 21.43 -28.21
CA ASP A 122 2.56 21.67 -28.73
C ASP A 122 2.15 20.65 -29.79
N GLU A 123 3.10 20.22 -30.64
CA GLU A 123 2.86 19.23 -31.69
C GLU A 123 2.54 17.86 -31.08
N LEU A 124 3.35 17.39 -30.13
CA LEU A 124 3.11 16.11 -29.46
C LEU A 124 1.80 16.15 -28.67
N TYR A 125 1.55 17.22 -27.92
CA TYR A 125 0.30 17.38 -27.16
C TYR A 125 -0.92 17.23 -28.06
N LYS A 126 -0.98 17.90 -29.21
CA LYS A 126 -2.11 17.80 -30.16
C LYS A 126 -2.37 16.39 -30.69
N VAL A 127 -1.33 15.55 -30.77
CA VAL A 127 -1.45 14.17 -31.27
C VAL A 127 -1.97 13.23 -30.18
N ILE A 128 -1.58 13.43 -28.92
CA ILE A 128 -1.84 12.47 -27.83
C ILE A 128 -2.90 12.92 -26.82
N SER A 129 -3.53 14.08 -27.01
CA SER A 129 -4.60 14.60 -26.14
C SER A 129 -6.03 14.28 -26.61
N LEU A 130 -6.17 13.27 -27.47
CA LEU A 130 -7.44 12.65 -27.86
C LEU A 130 -7.81 11.50 -26.92
#